data_AF-A0A7R9A441-F1
#
_entry.id   AF-A0A7R9A441-F1
#
_cell.length_a   1.000
_cell.length_b   1.000
_cell.length_c   1.000
_cell.angle_alpha   90.00
_cell.angle_beta   90.00
_cell.angle_gamma   90.00
#
_symmetry.space_group_name_H-M   'P 1'
#
loop_
_entity.id
_entity.type
_entity.pdbx_description
1 polymer ?
#
loop_
_entity_poly.entity_id
_entity_poly.type
_entity_poly.pdbx_seq_one_letter_code
_entity_poly.pdbx_strand_id
1 'polypeptide(L)'
;MTRADSGIQAWPFSDLRLFTPGSGTDIFSLFLDPSCISDLLGILSARVASHPGRVDGVVGVESRGFLLGPMLAHSLRLPFVPVRKKGKLPGRVLAKEYELEYGHNTLEIQVESLSSERTA
;
A
#
# COMPACT_ATOMS: atom_id res chain seq x y z
N MET A 1 -29.35 -24.14 -30.28
CA MET A 1 -28.92 -24.32 -28.88
C MET A 1 -27.42 -24.27 -28.83
N THR A 2 -26.90 -23.36 -28.01
CA THR A 2 -25.59 -22.72 -28.11
C THR A 2 -24.44 -23.64 -27.67
N ARG A 3 -23.32 -23.56 -28.40
CA ARG A 3 -22.01 -24.18 -28.11
C ARG A 3 -21.47 -23.76 -26.73
N ALA A 4 -20.80 -24.69 -26.05
CA ALA A 4 -19.85 -24.40 -24.99
C ALA A 4 -18.70 -25.43 -25.03
N ASP A 5 -17.84 -25.31 -26.04
CA ASP A 5 -16.46 -25.76 -25.97
C ASP A 5 -15.60 -24.52 -25.79
N SER A 6 -14.79 -24.46 -24.72
CA SER A 6 -13.38 -23.99 -24.73
C SER A 6 -12.89 -23.56 -23.34
N GLY A 7 -11.88 -24.28 -22.84
CA GLY A 7 -10.67 -23.66 -22.31
C GLY A 7 -10.71 -23.08 -20.90
N ILE A 8 -10.73 -23.94 -19.87
CA ILE A 8 -9.97 -23.63 -18.65
C ILE A 8 -8.52 -23.98 -18.96
N GLN A 9 -7.79 -23.02 -19.51
CA GLN A 9 -6.37 -23.15 -19.76
C GLN A 9 -5.65 -22.92 -18.43
N ALA A 10 -5.04 -23.98 -17.90
CA ALA A 10 -4.13 -23.88 -16.76
C ALA A 10 -3.04 -22.84 -17.07
N TRP A 11 -2.88 -21.86 -16.18
CA TRP A 11 -1.82 -20.86 -16.28
C TRP A 11 -0.45 -21.56 -16.16
N PRO A 12 0.46 -21.40 -17.15
CA PRO A 12 1.81 -21.93 -17.04
C PRO A 12 2.65 -20.93 -16.23
N PHE A 13 3.14 -21.36 -15.07
CA PHE A 13 4.02 -20.60 -14.18
C PHE A 13 5.42 -20.28 -14.77
N SER A 14 5.65 -20.41 -16.08
CA SER A 14 6.97 -20.37 -16.69
C SER A 14 7.41 -19.03 -17.29
N ASP A 15 6.52 -18.04 -17.41
CA ASP A 15 6.84 -16.73 -18.02
C ASP A 15 6.79 -15.61 -16.98
N LEU A 16 7.76 -15.62 -16.05
CA LEU A 16 8.01 -14.52 -15.11
C LEU A 16 8.71 -13.35 -15.85
N ARG A 17 8.08 -12.79 -16.88
CA ARG A 17 8.47 -11.49 -17.43
C ARG A 17 7.93 -10.40 -16.50
N LEU A 18 8.63 -10.16 -15.40
CA LEU A 18 8.33 -9.15 -14.37
C LEU A 18 8.40 -7.69 -14.84
N PHE A 19 8.36 -7.41 -16.15
CA PHE A 19 8.41 -6.04 -16.62
C PHE A 19 7.73 -5.89 -17.98
N THR A 20 6.45 -5.54 -17.96
CA THR A 20 5.84 -4.80 -19.07
C THR A 20 5.94 -3.32 -18.71
N PRO A 21 6.59 -2.46 -19.51
CA PRO A 21 6.53 -1.03 -19.29
C PRO A 21 5.07 -0.58 -19.28
N GLY A 22 4.59 -0.04 -18.16
CA GLY A 22 3.19 0.40 -17.99
C GLY A 22 2.26 -0.59 -17.27
N SER A 23 2.67 -1.84 -17.01
CA SER A 23 1.94 -2.72 -16.08
C SER A 23 2.50 -2.52 -14.67
N GLY A 24 1.62 -2.27 -13.69
CA GLY A 24 2.06 -2.13 -12.30
C GLY A 24 2.74 -3.41 -11.82
N THR A 25 3.87 -3.28 -11.12
CA THR A 25 4.57 -4.43 -10.51
C THR A 25 3.62 -5.17 -9.56
N ASP A 26 3.45 -6.47 -9.81
CA ASP A 26 2.72 -7.36 -8.92
C ASP A 26 3.56 -7.68 -7.68
N ILE A 27 3.00 -7.41 -6.50
CA ILE A 27 3.62 -7.67 -5.20
C ILE A 27 2.95 -8.84 -4.47
N PHE A 28 1.85 -9.40 -4.99
CA PHE A 28 1.05 -10.41 -4.29
C PHE A 28 1.80 -11.73 -4.11
N SER A 29 2.73 -12.05 -5.00
CA SER A 29 3.62 -13.21 -4.88
C SER A 29 4.42 -13.21 -3.56
N LEU A 30 4.80 -12.03 -3.06
CA LEU A 30 5.50 -11.91 -1.78
C LEU A 30 4.64 -12.36 -0.60
N PHE A 31 3.32 -12.20 -0.68
CA PHE A 31 2.40 -12.57 0.40
C PHE A 31 2.11 -14.08 0.43
N LEU A 32 2.46 -14.82 -0.62
CA LEU A 32 2.30 -16.27 -0.66
C LEU A 32 3.36 -16.99 0.18
N ASP A 33 4.50 -16.35 0.44
CA ASP A 33 5.56 -16.85 1.31
C ASP A 33 5.72 -15.95 2.55
N PRO A 34 5.34 -16.44 3.75
CA PRO A 34 5.48 -15.67 4.98
C PRO A 34 6.92 -15.24 5.32
N SER A 35 7.93 -15.98 4.85
CA SER A 35 9.33 -15.64 5.07
C SER A 35 9.71 -14.36 4.32
N CYS A 36 9.28 -14.23 3.07
CA CYS A 36 9.47 -13.03 2.25
C CYS A 36 8.88 -11.77 2.91
N ILE A 37 7.67 -11.87 3.48
CA ILE A 37 7.06 -10.73 4.21
C ILE A 37 7.85 -10.40 5.47
N SER A 38 8.29 -11.41 6.22
CA SER A 38 9.07 -11.21 7.44
C SER A 38 10.41 -10.51 7.13
N ASP A 39 11.11 -10.98 6.11
CA ASP A 39 12.38 -10.40 5.65
C ASP A 39 12.19 -8.97 5.14
N LEU A 40 11.16 -8.73 4.32
CA LEU A 40 10.81 -7.40 3.83
C LEU A 40 10.54 -6.42 4.99
N LEU A 41 9.73 -6.84 5.97
CA LEU A 41 9.45 -6.02 7.15
C LEU A 41 10.71 -5.77 7.99
N GLY A 42 11.60 -6.76 8.11
CA GLY A 42 12.90 -6.59 8.77
C GLY A 42 13.76 -5.53 8.08
N ILE A 43 13.88 -5.60 6.75
CA ILE A 43 14.63 -4.62 5.94
C ILE A 43 14.02 -3.22 6.08
N LEU A 44 12.71 -3.09 5.94
CA LEU A 44 12.02 -1.81 6.06
C LEU A 44 12.16 -1.22 7.47
N SER A 45 12.06 -2.05 8.51
CA SER A 45 12.21 -1.61 9.90
C SER A 45 13.64 -1.12 10.17
N ALA A 46 14.66 -1.84 9.69
CA ALA A 46 16.05 -1.41 9.80
C ALA A 46 16.32 -0.10 9.04
N ARG A 47 15.68 0.09 7.89
CA ARG A 47 15.76 1.35 7.12
C ARG A 47 15.16 2.52 7.90
N VAL A 48 14.04 2.31 8.59
CA VAL A 48 13.43 3.34 9.43
C VAL A 48 14.30 3.63 10.65
N ALA A 49 14.85 2.60 11.30
CA ALA A 49 15.74 2.77 12.45
C ALA A 49 17.05 3.52 12.12
N SER A 50 17.52 3.43 10.89
CA SER A 50 18.70 4.17 10.41
C SER A 50 18.37 5.57 9.88
N HIS A 51 17.10 5.98 9.88
CA HIS A 51 16.70 7.32 9.49
C HIS A 51 17.15 8.34 10.57
N PRO A 52 17.81 9.45 10.20
CA PRO A 52 18.32 10.41 11.17
C PRO A 52 17.21 11.20 11.90
N GLY A 53 16.00 11.24 11.33
CA GLY A 53 14.85 11.88 11.92
C GLY A 53 13.99 10.95 12.76
N ARG A 54 13.22 11.52 13.68
CA ARG A 54 12.15 10.79 14.37
C ARG A 54 11.03 10.47 13.38
N VAL A 55 10.55 9.23 13.41
CA VAL A 55 9.37 8.80 12.66
C VAL A 55 8.22 8.61 13.64
N ASP A 56 7.15 9.37 13.44
CA ASP A 56 6.00 9.42 14.35
C ASP A 56 4.81 8.59 13.88
N GLY A 57 4.88 8.01 12.68
CA GLY A 57 3.78 7.26 12.09
C GLY A 57 4.14 6.65 10.73
N VAL A 58 3.34 5.68 10.32
CA VAL A 58 3.42 5.07 8.99
C VAL A 58 2.18 5.45 8.21
N VAL A 59 2.37 6.09 7.06
CA VAL A 59 1.28 6.49 6.18
C VAL A 59 1.11 5.47 5.06
N GLY A 60 -0.05 4.84 4.98
CA GLY A 60 -0.42 3.99 3.85
C GLY A 60 -1.16 4.80 2.79
N VAL A 61 -0.70 4.79 1.55
CA VAL A 61 -1.37 5.47 0.44
C VAL A 61 -2.19 4.46 -0.36
N GLU A 62 -3.50 4.66 -0.39
CA GLU A 62 -4.46 3.83 -1.13
C GLU A 62 -4.44 2.34 -0.73
N SER A 63 -5.25 1.51 -1.41
CA SER A 63 -5.45 0.10 -1.05
C SER A 63 -4.17 -0.74 -1.03
N ARG A 64 -3.21 -0.50 -1.94
CA ARG A 64 -1.96 -1.26 -1.98
C ARG A 64 -1.02 -0.89 -0.83
N GLY A 65 -0.98 0.39 -0.43
CA GLY A 65 -0.24 0.81 0.76
C GLY A 65 -0.78 0.17 2.04
N PHE A 66 -2.04 -0.24 2.05
CA PHE A 66 -2.68 -0.88 3.21
C PHE A 66 -2.30 -2.36 3.36
N LEU A 67 -1.69 -2.96 2.33
CA LEU A 67 -1.20 -4.33 2.41
C LEU A 67 0.00 -4.42 3.36
N LEU A 68 0.98 -3.50 3.26
CA LEU A 68 2.21 -3.53 4.06
C LEU A 68 2.24 -2.48 5.18
N GLY A 69 1.59 -1.34 4.97
CA GLY A 69 1.66 -0.20 5.89
C GLY A 69 1.28 -0.54 7.33
N PRO A 70 0.12 -1.18 7.58
CA PRO A 70 -0.27 -1.60 8.93
C PRO A 70 0.69 -2.61 9.57
N MET A 71 1.24 -3.53 8.77
CA MET A 71 2.21 -4.52 9.28
C MET A 71 3.52 -3.85 9.70
N LEU A 72 4.02 -2.91 8.90
CA LEU A 72 5.21 -2.13 9.25
C LEU A 72 4.96 -1.22 10.46
N ALA A 73 3.81 -0.54 10.50
CA ALA A 73 3.42 0.30 11.63
C ALA A 73 3.40 -0.52 12.94
N HIS A 74 2.82 -1.72 12.88
CA HIS A 74 2.79 -2.65 14.00
C HIS A 74 4.19 -3.08 14.43
N SER A 75 5.05 -3.48 13.49
CA SER A 75 6.45 -3.85 13.76
C SER A 75 7.24 -2.73 14.45
N LEU A 76 7.01 -1.48 14.02
CA LEU A 76 7.67 -0.29 14.56
C LEU A 76 7.02 0.28 15.83
N ARG A 77 5.87 -0.25 16.26
CA ARG A 77 5.03 0.31 17.34
C ARG A 77 4.66 1.77 17.10
N LEU A 78 4.34 2.11 15.86
CA LEU A 78 3.92 3.44 15.43
C LEU A 78 2.46 3.43 14.99
N PRO A 79 1.76 4.58 15.06
CA PRO A 79 0.42 4.70 14.50
C PRO A 79 0.45 4.48 12.98
N PHE A 80 -0.56 3.79 12.48
CA PHE A 80 -0.84 3.72 11.05
C PHE A 80 -1.85 4.79 10.66
N VAL A 81 -1.58 5.50 9.57
CA VAL A 81 -2.44 6.57 9.06
C VAL A 81 -2.84 6.29 7.61
N PRO A 82 -4.14 6.11 7.32
CA PRO A 82 -4.61 5.92 5.96
C PRO A 82 -4.69 7.25 5.20
N VAL A 83 -4.19 7.24 3.96
CA VAL A 83 -4.41 8.29 2.96
C VAL A 83 -5.16 7.68 1.78
N ARG A 84 -6.27 8.29 1.37
CA ARG A 84 -7.20 7.71 0.40
C ARG A 84 -7.68 8.72 -0.62
N LYS A 85 -8.21 8.24 -1.74
CA LYS A 85 -8.96 9.07 -2.69
C LYS A 85 -10.14 9.77 -2.00
N LYS A 86 -10.53 10.91 -2.59
CA LYS A 86 -11.66 11.74 -2.16
C LYS A 86 -12.92 10.94 -1.83
N GLY A 87 -13.52 11.23 -0.68
CA GLY A 87 -14.80 10.68 -0.23
C GLY A 87 -14.73 9.26 0.33
N LYS A 88 -13.54 8.72 0.60
CA LYS A 88 -13.36 7.36 1.16
C LYS A 88 -13.08 7.36 2.66
N LEU A 89 -12.64 8.47 3.24
CA LEU A 89 -12.41 8.58 4.68
C LEU A 89 -13.62 9.20 5.37
N PRO A 90 -14.01 8.72 6.56
CA PRO A 90 -15.07 9.32 7.35
C PRO A 90 -14.55 10.55 8.12
N GLY A 91 -15.48 11.37 8.59
CA GLY A 91 -15.16 12.50 9.46
C GLY A 91 -14.50 13.68 8.74
N ARG A 92 -13.70 14.47 9.48
CA ARG A 92 -13.03 15.66 8.96
C ARG A 92 -11.74 15.26 8.26
N VAL A 93 -11.56 15.75 7.03
CA VAL A 93 -10.41 15.42 6.20
C VAL A 93 -9.71 16.68 5.69
N LEU A 94 -8.40 16.60 5.52
CA LEU A 94 -7.63 17.49 4.65
C LEU A 94 -7.52 16.84 3.28
N ALA A 95 -7.69 17.63 2.23
CA ALA A 95 -7.61 17.17 0.84
C ALA A 95 -6.45 17.85 0.12
N LYS A 96 -5.70 17.09 -0.68
CA LYS A 96 -4.65 17.58 -1.56
C LYS A 96 -4.86 17.05 -2.97
N GLU A 97 -5.08 17.98 -3.89
CA GLU A 97 -5.15 17.70 -5.32
C GLU A 97 -3.74 17.61 -5.93
N TYR A 98 -3.59 16.74 -6.91
CA TYR A 98 -2.36 16.54 -7.68
C TYR A 98 -2.70 16.23 -9.14
N GLU A 99 -1.81 16.64 -10.03
CA GLU A 99 -1.95 16.46 -11.47
C GLU A 99 -1.47 15.07 -11.91
N LEU A 100 -2.14 14.54 -12.92
CA LEU A 100 -1.78 13.31 -13.64
C LEU A 100 -1.48 13.68 -15.10
N GLU A 101 -0.91 12.75 -15.87
CA GLU A 101 -0.70 12.92 -17.32
C GLU A 101 -1.99 13.30 -18.05
N TYR A 102 -3.13 12.76 -17.60
CA TYR A 102 -4.45 13.08 -18.10
C TYR A 102 -5.43 13.33 -16.94
N GLY A 103 -5.41 14.55 -16.39
CA GLY A 103 -6.39 15.03 -15.42
C GLY A 103 -5.80 15.32 -14.04
N HIS A 104 -6.67 15.33 -13.04
CA HIS A 104 -6.30 15.56 -11.64
C HIS A 104 -6.92 14.47 -10.76
N ASN A 105 -6.32 14.27 -9.60
CA ASN A 105 -6.90 13.42 -8.57
C ASN A 105 -6.65 14.04 -7.19
N THR A 106 -7.38 13.58 -6.19
CA THR A 106 -7.33 14.15 -4.84
C THR A 106 -7.12 13.06 -3.82
N LEU A 107 -6.10 13.23 -2.98
CA LEU A 107 -5.87 12.43 -1.78
C LEU A 107 -6.39 13.16 -0.54
N GLU A 108 -6.92 12.39 0.40
CA GLU A 108 -7.47 12.83 1.67
C GLU A 108 -6.77 12.12 2.83
N ILE A 109 -6.65 12.83 3.94
CA ILE A 109 -6.17 12.34 5.24
C ILE A 109 -7.08 12.89 6.33
N GLN A 110 -7.40 12.10 7.36
CA GLN A 110 -8.18 12.60 8.49
C GLN A 110 -7.39 13.63 9.29
N VAL A 111 -8.03 14.72 9.72
CA VAL A 111 -7.36 15.82 10.44
C VAL A 111 -6.77 15.31 11.76
N GLU A 112 -7.52 14.45 12.44
CA GLU A 112 -7.14 13.81 13.70
C GLU A 112 -5.91 12.91 13.52
N SER A 113 -5.62 12.47 12.30
CA SER A 113 -4.45 11.65 11.96
C SER A 113 -3.14 12.43 11.84
N LEU A 114 -3.16 13.76 12.04
CA LEU A 114 -1.97 14.61 12.03
C LEU A 114 -1.63 15.24 13.39
N SER A 115 -2.52 15.12 14.38
CA SER A 115 -2.27 15.67 15.72
C SER A 115 -1.13 14.92 16.43
N SER A 116 -0.24 15.69 17.05
CA SER A 116 0.89 15.22 17.87
C SER A 116 0.44 14.69 19.24
N GLU A 117 -0.75 15.09 19.69
CA GLU A 117 -1.37 14.68 20.95
C GLU A 117 -2.28 13.46 20.75
N ARG A 118 -1.69 12.33 20.35
CA ARG A 118 -2.43 11.05 20.35
C ARG A 118 -2.30 10.46 21.75
N THR A 119 -3.34 10.64 22.57
CA THR A 119 -3.43 9.92 23.85
C THR A 119 -3.78 8.47 23.53
N ALA A 120 -2.91 7.54 23.94
CA ALA A 120 -3.13 6.10 23.85
C ALA A 120 -4.22 5.65 24.84
#